data_AF-A0AAD5KCI8-F1
#
_entry.id   AF-A0AAD5KCI8-F1
#
_cell.length_a   1.000
_cell.length_b   1.000
_cell.length_c   1.000
_cell.angle_alpha   90.00
_cell.angle_beta   90.00
_cell.angle_gamma   90.00
#
_symmetry.space_group_name_H-M   'P 1'
#
loop_
_entity.id
_entity.type
_entity.pdbx_description
1 polymer ?
#
loop_
_entity_poly.entity_id
_entity_poly.type
_entity_poly.pdbx_seq_one_letter_code
_entity_poly.pdbx_strand_id
1 'polypeptide(L)'
;MASRVLFNSQLATAAKRAAVRFQSTSAAGAEFAAQREAVKAHAGPAADTWKKISIFVCIPALLAVSVNAYNLAVAHEEHLEHHPREYVKYPYINIRTKDFFWGKESLIFNPKVNFSAEE
;
A
#
# COMPACT_ATOMS: atom_id res chain seq x y z
N MET A 1 46.10 67.37 -12.17
CA MET A 1 45.84 66.19 -11.32
C MET A 1 44.43 65.68 -11.59
N ALA A 2 44.27 64.61 -12.37
CA ALA A 2 42.96 64.07 -12.70
C ALA A 2 42.52 63.10 -11.60
N SER A 3 41.52 63.50 -10.81
CA SER A 3 40.86 62.68 -9.79
C SER A 3 40.14 61.51 -10.47
N ARG A 4 40.61 60.29 -10.22
CA ARG A 4 39.92 59.06 -10.65
C ARG A 4 38.76 58.80 -9.71
N VAL A 5 37.57 59.16 -10.18
CA VAL A 5 36.27 58.80 -9.61
C VAL A 5 36.11 57.27 -9.71
N LEU A 6 36.66 56.52 -8.76
CA LEU A 6 36.42 55.08 -8.56
C LEU A 6 35.06 54.90 -7.87
N PHE A 7 33.97 55.21 -8.55
CA PHE A 7 32.64 54.90 -8.03
C PHE A 7 32.36 53.39 -8.17
N ASN A 8 32.44 52.69 -7.04
CA ASN A 8 31.49 51.66 -6.61
C ASN A 8 31.27 50.37 -7.45
N SER A 9 32.18 49.98 -8.34
CA SER A 9 32.01 48.78 -9.20
C SER A 9 31.86 47.46 -8.42
N GLN A 10 32.52 47.33 -7.27
CA GLN A 10 32.42 46.12 -6.43
C GLN A 10 31.07 46.01 -5.72
N LEU A 11 30.55 47.14 -5.21
CA LEU A 11 29.25 47.21 -4.56
C LEU A 11 28.12 46.92 -5.56
N ALA A 12 28.24 47.44 -6.78
CA ALA A 12 27.31 47.16 -7.87
C ALA A 12 27.32 45.66 -8.29
N THR A 13 28.49 45.01 -8.25
CA THR A 13 28.62 43.59 -8.59
C THR A 13 28.05 42.69 -7.49
N ALA A 14 28.26 43.03 -6.22
CA ALA A 14 27.67 42.33 -5.08
C ALA A 14 26.14 42.45 -5.08
N ALA A 15 25.61 43.65 -5.33
CA ALA A 15 24.17 43.89 -5.44
C ALA A 15 23.54 43.09 -6.60
N LYS A 16 24.19 43.04 -7.78
CA LYS A 16 23.76 42.21 -8.91
C LYS A 16 23.71 40.72 -8.56
N ARG A 17 24.73 40.19 -7.88
CA ARG A 17 24.76 38.77 -7.47
C ARG A 17 23.72 38.44 -6.41
N ALA A 18 23.47 39.33 -5.46
CA ALA A 18 22.41 39.18 -4.47
C ALA A 18 21.02 39.23 -5.13
N ALA A 19 20.80 40.16 -6.06
CA ALA A 19 19.57 40.25 -6.85
C ALA A 19 19.34 38.98 -7.69
N VAL A 20 20.37 38.46 -8.37
CA VAL A 20 20.26 37.21 -9.15
C VAL A 20 19.90 36.02 -8.27
N ARG A 21 20.51 35.88 -7.07
CA ARG A 21 20.17 34.81 -6.11
C ARG A 21 18.77 34.97 -5.51
N PHE A 22 18.35 36.20 -5.25
CA PHE A 22 16.99 36.48 -4.79
C PHE A 22 15.96 36.12 -5.88
N GLN A 23 16.23 36.49 -7.14
CA GLN A 23 15.39 36.17 -8.29
C GLN A 23 15.30 34.65 -8.55
N SER A 24 16.40 33.91 -8.38
CA SER A 24 16.39 32.45 -8.55
C SER A 24 15.62 31.72 -7.44
N THR A 25 15.69 32.23 -6.21
CA THR A 25 14.97 31.65 -5.06
C THR A 25 13.47 31.98 -5.11
N SER A 26 13.10 33.17 -5.56
CA SER A 26 11.69 33.55 -5.74
C SER A 26 11.04 32.82 -6.92
N ALA A 27 11.76 32.61 -8.02
CA ALA A 27 11.28 31.84 -9.16
C ALA A 27 11.02 30.36 -8.79
N ALA A 28 11.96 29.71 -8.10
CA ALA A 28 11.79 28.34 -7.63
C ALA A 28 10.66 28.21 -6.58
N GLY A 29 10.52 29.20 -5.69
CA GLY A 29 9.43 29.25 -4.72
C GLY A 29 8.05 29.45 -5.38
N ALA A 30 7.97 30.27 -6.42
CA ALA A 30 6.74 30.50 -7.19
C ALA A 30 6.31 29.25 -7.97
N GLU A 31 7.26 28.55 -8.60
CA GLU A 31 6.99 27.31 -9.31
C GLU A 31 6.51 26.20 -8.36
N PHE A 32 7.17 26.04 -7.20
CA PHE A 32 6.75 25.09 -6.18
C PHE A 32 5.34 25.39 -5.64
N ALA A 33 5.02 26.66 -5.39
CA ALA A 33 3.69 27.07 -4.96
C ALA A 33 2.62 26.76 -6.02
N ALA A 34 2.92 27.04 -7.30
CA ALA A 34 2.03 26.73 -8.42
C ALA A 34 1.79 25.22 -8.57
N GLN A 35 2.84 24.40 -8.46
CA GLN A 35 2.72 22.94 -8.49
C GLN A 35 1.87 22.40 -7.33
N ARG A 36 2.04 22.96 -6.12
CA ARG A 36 1.24 22.56 -4.96
C ARG A 36 -0.24 22.86 -5.14
N GLU A 37 -0.57 24.05 -5.66
CA GLU A 37 -1.97 24.40 -5.96
C GLU A 37 -2.54 23.51 -7.08
N ALA A 38 -1.75 23.18 -8.10
CA ALA A 38 -2.16 22.25 -9.15
C ALA A 38 -2.46 20.83 -8.59
N VAL A 39 -1.60 20.31 -7.71
CA VAL A 39 -1.82 19.03 -7.02
C VAL A 39 -3.08 19.09 -6.16
N LYS A 40 -3.27 20.17 -5.41
CA LYS A 40 -4.45 20.36 -4.56
C LYS A 40 -5.74 20.43 -5.40
N ALA A 41 -5.71 21.13 -6.53
CA ALA A 41 -6.83 21.21 -7.47
C ALA A 41 -7.16 19.85 -8.10
N HIS A 42 -6.14 19.04 -8.41
CA HIS A 42 -6.34 17.68 -8.95
C HIS A 42 -6.83 16.68 -7.90
N ALA A 43 -6.42 16.83 -6.64
CA ALA A 43 -6.71 15.86 -5.57
C ALA A 43 -8.21 15.71 -5.29
N GLY A 44 -8.98 16.81 -5.29
CA GLY A 44 -10.42 16.77 -5.04
C GLY A 44 -11.19 15.90 -6.05
N PRO A 45 -11.12 16.21 -7.36
CA PRO A 45 -11.74 15.42 -8.42
C PRO A 45 -11.25 13.97 -8.48
N ALA A 46 -9.96 13.74 -8.21
CA ALA A 46 -9.39 12.40 -8.14
C ALA A 46 -10.02 11.61 -6.98
N ALA A 47 -10.11 12.20 -5.79
CA ALA A 47 -10.74 11.56 -4.63
C ALA A 47 -12.22 11.24 -4.87
N ASP A 48 -12.96 12.15 -5.50
CA ASP A 48 -14.36 11.91 -5.88
C ASP A 48 -14.50 10.75 -6.88
N THR A 49 -13.61 10.67 -7.85
CA THR A 49 -13.56 9.54 -8.81
C THR A 49 -13.34 8.22 -8.08
N TRP A 50 -12.35 8.14 -7.19
CA TRP A 50 -12.07 6.93 -6.42
C TRP A 50 -13.18 6.56 -5.46
N LYS A 51 -13.83 7.55 -4.82
CA LYS A 51 -15.01 7.30 -3.98
C LYS A 51 -16.13 6.66 -4.79
N LYS A 52 -16.39 7.17 -6.00
CA LYS A 52 -17.41 6.59 -6.89
C LYS A 52 -17.06 5.18 -7.32
N ILE A 53 -15.82 4.91 -7.71
CA ILE A 53 -15.38 3.55 -8.06
C ILE A 53 -15.56 2.60 -6.88
N SER A 54 -15.11 2.99 -5.68
CA SER A 54 -15.26 2.17 -4.47
C SER A 54 -16.73 1.83 -4.18
N ILE A 55 -17.63 2.80 -4.31
CA ILE A 55 -19.05 2.60 -4.00
C ILE A 55 -19.77 1.83 -5.12
N PHE A 56 -19.56 2.21 -6.38
CA PHE A 56 -20.36 1.71 -7.51
C PHE A 56 -19.76 0.52 -8.23
N VAL A 57 -18.48 0.19 -7.99
CA VAL A 57 -17.82 -0.96 -8.60
C VAL A 57 -17.42 -1.96 -7.52
N CYS A 58 -16.64 -1.53 -6.53
CA CYS A 58 -16.10 -2.48 -5.55
C CYS A 58 -17.19 -3.10 -4.68
N ILE A 59 -18.17 -2.34 -4.20
CA ILE A 59 -19.26 -2.90 -3.39
C ILE A 59 -20.09 -3.92 -4.20
N PRO A 60 -20.61 -3.62 -5.40
CA PRO A 60 -21.32 -4.63 -6.20
C PRO A 60 -20.48 -5.87 -6.52
N ALA A 61 -19.19 -5.68 -6.86
CA ALA A 61 -18.30 -6.80 -7.13
C ALA A 61 -18.10 -7.69 -5.89
N LEU A 62 -17.90 -7.09 -4.71
CA LEU A 62 -17.79 -7.83 -3.46
C LEU A 62 -19.07 -8.58 -3.12
N LEU A 63 -20.25 -8.00 -3.36
CA LEU A 63 -21.52 -8.70 -3.17
C LEU A 63 -21.62 -9.93 -4.07
N ALA A 64 -21.32 -9.78 -5.37
CA ALA A 64 -21.37 -10.90 -6.32
C ALA A 64 -20.38 -12.02 -5.94
N VAL A 65 -19.14 -11.67 -5.59
CA VAL A 65 -18.13 -12.66 -5.17
C VAL A 65 -18.51 -13.30 -3.85
N SER A 66 -19.09 -12.56 -2.91
CA SER A 66 -19.53 -13.11 -1.61
C SER A 66 -20.63 -14.14 -1.78
N VAL A 67 -21.59 -13.90 -2.68
CA VAL A 67 -22.64 -14.88 -3.00
C VAL A 67 -22.03 -16.14 -3.62
N ASN A 68 -21.09 -16.00 -4.56
CA ASN A 68 -20.42 -17.16 -5.15
C ASN A 68 -19.62 -17.97 -4.11
N ALA A 69 -18.83 -17.28 -3.28
CA ALA A 69 -18.04 -17.91 -2.22
C ALA A 69 -18.94 -18.61 -1.19
N TYR A 70 -20.08 -18.01 -0.84
CA TYR A 70 -21.06 -18.62 0.05
C TYR A 70 -21.62 -19.92 -0.53
N ASN A 71 -22.07 -19.90 -1.79
CA ASN A 71 -22.59 -21.10 -2.45
C ASN A 71 -21.53 -22.21 -2.52
N LEU A 72 -20.27 -21.86 -2.78
CA LEU A 72 -19.18 -22.83 -2.83
C LEU A 72 -18.85 -23.38 -1.44
N ALA A 73 -18.94 -22.56 -0.39
CA ALA A 73 -18.74 -23.00 0.99
C ALA A 73 -19.83 -23.98 1.44
N VAL A 74 -21.10 -23.68 1.16
CA VAL A 74 -22.23 -24.59 1.47
C VAL A 74 -22.08 -25.91 0.71
N ALA A 75 -21.77 -25.86 -0.59
CA ALA A 75 -21.55 -27.07 -1.38
C ALA A 75 -20.35 -27.89 -0.86
N HIS A 76 -19.30 -27.23 -0.35
CA HIS A 76 -18.16 -27.91 0.27
C HIS A 76 -18.56 -28.63 1.57
N GLU A 77 -19.38 -28.00 2.41
CA GLU A 77 -19.92 -28.62 3.62
C GLU A 77 -20.76 -29.86 3.28
N GLU A 78 -21.70 -29.75 2.35
CA GLU A 78 -22.53 -30.87 1.88
C GLU A 78 -21.67 -32.01 1.30
N HIS A 79 -20.64 -31.68 0.51
CA HIS A 79 -19.72 -32.69 -0.03
C HIS A 79 -18.98 -33.43 1.09
N LEU A 80 -18.57 -32.75 2.16
CA LEU A 80 -17.90 -33.40 3.30
C LEU A 80 -18.84 -34.31 4.10
N GLU A 81 -20.14 -34.03 4.14
CA GLU A 81 -21.13 -34.90 4.78
C GLU A 81 -21.33 -36.21 3.99
N HIS A 82 -21.39 -36.12 2.66
CA HIS A 82 -21.58 -37.29 1.79
C HIS A 82 -20.28 -38.06 1.51
N HIS A 83 -19.14 -37.39 1.54
CA HIS A 83 -17.81 -37.95 1.31
C HIS A 83 -16.89 -37.57 2.47
N PRO A 84 -17.07 -38.19 3.65
CA PRO A 84 -16.22 -37.94 4.79
C PRO A 84 -14.76 -38.22 4.42
N ARG A 85 -13.86 -37.36 4.87
CA ARG A 85 -12.43 -37.52 4.57
C ARG A 85 -11.87 -38.73 5.26
N GLU A 86 -11.36 -39.67 4.47
CA GLU A 86 -10.51 -40.75 4.95
C GLU A 86 -9.06 -40.28 4.95
N TYR A 87 -8.44 -40.24 6.13
CA TYR A 87 -7.03 -39.86 6.26
C TYR A 87 -6.13 -41.09 6.18
N VAL A 88 -5.18 -41.06 5.24
CA VAL A 88 -4.11 -42.06 5.15
C VAL A 88 -2.80 -41.42 5.61
N LYS A 89 -2.22 -41.93 6.70
CA LYS A 89 -0.96 -41.45 7.27
C LYS A 89 0.21 -41.94 6.42
N TYR A 90 0.56 -41.17 5.40
CA TYR A 90 1.77 -41.42 4.62
C TYR A 90 3.02 -40.94 5.38
N PRO A 91 4.19 -41.59 5.21
CA PRO A 91 5.42 -41.22 5.92
C PRO A 91 5.89 -39.77 5.67
N TYR A 92 5.42 -39.15 4.59
CA TYR A 92 5.77 -37.78 4.22
C TYR A 92 4.75 -36.72 4.68
N ILE A 93 3.64 -37.12 5.29
CA ILE A 93 2.58 -36.21 5.78
C ILE A 93 2.68 -36.08 7.29
N ASN A 94 2.43 -34.87 7.80
CA ASN A 94 2.44 -34.55 9.23
C ASN A 94 3.75 -34.94 9.96
N ILE A 95 4.90 -34.84 9.28
CA ILE A 95 6.21 -35.11 9.89
C ILE A 95 6.48 -34.08 11.00
N ARG A 96 6.98 -34.56 12.14
CA ARG A 96 7.57 -33.75 13.20
C ARG A 96 8.95 -34.30 13.57
N THR A 97 10.00 -33.57 13.22
CA THR A 97 11.38 -33.91 13.66
C THR A 97 11.70 -33.30 15.03
N LYS A 98 11.07 -32.16 15.35
CA LYS A 98 11.08 -31.50 16.64
C LYS A 98 9.73 -30.83 16.85
N ASP A 99 9.26 -30.83 18.09
CA ASP A 99 8.01 -30.18 18.47
C ASP A 99 8.13 -28.66 18.35
N PHE A 100 7.00 -27.98 18.13
CA PHE A 100 6.96 -26.52 18.20
C PHE A 100 7.13 -26.07 19.66
N PHE A 101 7.54 -24.82 19.88
CA PHE A 101 7.79 -24.31 21.22
C PHE A 101 6.53 -24.14 22.09
N TRP A 102 5.34 -24.32 21.51
CA TRP A 102 4.04 -24.26 22.20
C TRP A 102 3.31 -25.62 22.24
N GLY A 103 3.88 -26.68 21.65
CA GLY A 103 3.24 -27.99 21.54
C GLY A 103 3.51 -28.69 20.21
N LYS A 104 2.87 -29.84 19.99
CA LYS A 104 3.05 -30.68 18.80
C LYS A 104 2.22 -30.25 17.60
N GLU A 105 1.06 -29.66 17.87
CA GLU A 105 0.13 -29.20 16.84
C GLU A 105 0.53 -27.84 16.23
N SER A 106 0.14 -27.65 14.97
CA SER A 106 0.38 -26.39 14.26
C SER A 106 -0.40 -25.23 14.87
N LEU A 107 0.03 -23.99 14.60
CA LEU A 107 -0.61 -22.80 15.16
C LEU A 107 -2.09 -22.64 14.78
N ILE A 108 -2.45 -23.11 13.59
CA ILE A 108 -3.83 -23.09 13.06
C ILE A 108 -4.33 -24.54 12.93
N PHE A 109 -4.11 -25.33 13.98
CA PHE A 109 -4.62 -26.69 14.03
C PHE A 109 -6.14 -26.69 14.26
N ASN A 110 -6.83 -27.46 13.45
CA ASN A 110 -8.26 -27.72 13.60
C ASN A 110 -8.50 -29.24 13.62
N PRO A 111 -8.96 -29.82 14.74
CA PRO A 111 -9.13 -31.26 14.89
C PRO A 111 -10.19 -31.87 13.96
N LYS A 112 -11.08 -31.06 13.38
CA LYS A 112 -12.06 -31.54 12.39
C LYS A 112 -11.43 -31.87 11.03
N VAL A 113 -10.28 -31.28 10.72
CA VAL A 113 -9.69 -31.31 9.37
C VAL A 113 -8.19 -31.62 9.34
N ASN A 114 -7.56 -31.75 10.51
CA ASN A 114 -6.15 -32.07 10.63
C ASN A 114 -5.99 -33.26 11.58
N PHE A 115 -5.10 -34.18 11.21
CA PHE A 115 -4.72 -35.30 12.06
C PHE A 115 -3.72 -34.84 13.12
N SER A 116 -3.89 -35.29 14.36
CA SER A 116 -2.99 -34.92 15.45
C SER A 116 -1.57 -35.45 15.18
N ALA A 117 -0.57 -34.68 15.53
CA ALA A 117 0.82 -35.13 15.56
C ALA A 117 1.15 -35.99 16.80
N GLU A 118 0.23 -36.12 17.76
CA GLU A 118 0.38 -36.98 18.94
C GLU A 118 0.02 -38.44 18.68
N GLU A 119 -0.87 -38.70 17.71
CA GLU A 119 -1.23 -40.03 17.18
C GLU A 119 -0.22 -40.53 16.12
#